data_AF-A0A926FFV5-F1
#
_entry.id   AF-A0A926FFV5-F1
#
_cell.length_a   1.000
_cell.length_b   1.000
_cell.length_c   1.000
_cell.angle_alpha   90.00
_cell.angle_beta   90.00
_cell.angle_gamma   90.00
#
_symmetry.space_group_name_H-M   'P 1'
#
loop_
_entity.id
_entity.type
_entity.pdbx_description
1 polymer ?
#
loop_
_entity_poly.entity_id
_entity_poly.type
_entity_poly.pdbx_seq_one_letter_code
_entity_poly.pdbx_strand_id
1 'polypeptide(L)'
;MRAVIECVPNISEGADRAVVERVAGAVRGAPGVRLLDVSSDASHNRSVLTFVGDAAGIRAGVEALFEAALPLIDLRKHRGEHPRVGAVDVVPIIPIRGATTADCIPLAREIAAAVAERHNLPVYLYEDSAFADHRRNLADVRKGEFEGLVQKMQDARWKPDFGPDQPHPSAGATVIGVRPPLIAYNINLGTSDVSIADRIAKSIRHIGGGFRYVKAMGVELSDRKLAQVSINMTNFKRTPLHRVFECVRSEAERYGVSIVGSEIVGLTPAEALFAAAEHYLRIEGFRPEQVLEMRLLEEME
;
A
#
# COMPACT_ATOMS: atom_id res chain seq x y z
N MET A 1 11.14 -4.93 -24.48
CA MET A 1 10.86 -3.92 -23.43
C MET A 1 11.52 -4.37 -22.13
N ARG A 2 12.20 -3.47 -21.42
CA ARG A 2 12.77 -3.77 -20.10
C ARG A 2 11.65 -3.89 -19.07
N ALA A 3 11.70 -4.92 -18.22
CA ALA A 3 10.72 -5.11 -17.16
C ALA A 3 10.82 -3.98 -16.13
N VAL A 4 9.67 -3.41 -15.74
CA VAL A 4 9.52 -2.42 -14.68
C VAL A 4 8.60 -3.01 -13.64
N ILE A 5 9.14 -3.18 -12.45
CA ILE A 5 8.46 -3.63 -11.26
C ILE A 5 8.51 -2.46 -10.28
N GLU A 6 7.39 -2.20 -9.62
CA GLU A 6 7.29 -1.23 -8.53
C GLU A 6 7.33 -1.98 -7.20
N CYS A 7 7.99 -1.38 -6.21
CA CYS A 7 7.93 -1.82 -4.82
C CYS A 7 7.53 -0.65 -3.94
N VAL A 8 6.54 -0.89 -3.06
CA VAL A 8 5.89 0.16 -2.24
C VAL A 8 5.97 -0.18 -0.75
N PRO A 9 7.17 -0.39 -0.17
CA PRO A 9 7.26 -0.83 1.21
C PRO A 9 6.72 0.20 2.19
N ASN A 10 6.26 -0.28 3.34
CA ASN A 10 5.84 0.55 4.44
C ASN A 10 6.75 0.31 5.63
N ILE A 11 7.26 1.38 6.21
CA ILE A 11 8.04 1.33 7.44
C ILE A 11 7.25 1.97 8.58
N SER A 12 7.40 1.41 9.78
CA SER A 12 6.77 1.90 11.01
C SER A 12 7.60 3.02 11.63
N GLU A 13 7.77 4.09 10.85
CA GLU A 13 8.36 5.36 11.27
C GLU A 13 7.82 6.42 10.31
N GLY A 14 7.33 7.54 10.84
CA GLY A 14 6.85 8.69 10.06
C GLY A 14 7.00 10.02 10.80
N ALA A 15 7.49 10.00 12.05
CA ALA A 15 7.71 11.18 12.88
C ALA A 15 9.17 11.65 12.81
N ASP A 16 10.13 10.73 12.91
CA ASP A 16 11.57 11.02 12.78
C ASP A 16 11.99 11.01 11.31
N ARG A 17 12.00 12.21 10.72
CA ARG A 17 12.43 12.44 9.34
C ARG A 17 13.86 12.01 9.06
N ALA A 18 14.76 12.04 10.04
CA ALA A 18 16.14 11.63 9.84
C ALA A 18 16.25 10.11 9.67
N VAL A 19 15.45 9.34 10.42
CA VAL A 19 15.34 7.88 10.22
C VAL A 19 14.78 7.57 8.84
N VAL A 20 13.68 8.22 8.45
CA VAL A 20 13.06 8.01 7.14
C VAL A 20 14.03 8.32 6.00
N GLU A 21 14.75 9.45 6.05
CA GLU A 21 15.71 9.82 4.99
C GLU A 21 16.91 8.87 4.94
N ARG A 22 17.37 8.34 6.08
CA ARG A 22 18.43 7.32 6.08
C ARG A 22 17.99 6.04 5.37
N VAL A 23 16.77 5.58 5.63
CA VAL A 23 16.20 4.41 4.97
C VAL A 23 15.98 4.68 3.48
N ALA A 24 15.39 5.83 3.13
CA ALA A 24 15.20 6.25 1.74
C ALA A 24 16.52 6.39 0.98
N GLY A 25 17.55 6.95 1.62
CA GLY A 25 18.90 7.09 1.08
C GLY A 25 19.55 5.75 0.77
N ALA A 26 19.37 4.74 1.63
CA ALA A 26 19.85 3.38 1.37
C ALA A 26 19.19 2.76 0.13
N VAL A 27 17.86 2.88 0.02
CA VAL A 27 17.11 2.41 -1.16
C VAL A 27 17.53 3.15 -2.43
N ARG A 28 17.70 4.48 -2.35
CA ARG A 28 18.14 5.33 -3.48
C ARG A 28 19.54 4.96 -3.97
N GLY A 29 20.42 4.52 -3.07
CA GLY A 29 21.78 4.08 -3.38
C GLY A 29 21.87 2.64 -3.90
N ALA A 30 20.79 1.86 -3.85
CA ALA A 30 20.79 0.47 -4.29
C ALA A 30 20.92 0.35 -5.83
N PRO A 31 21.73 -0.59 -6.34
CA PRO A 31 21.95 -0.74 -7.77
C PRO A 31 20.67 -1.14 -8.50
N GLY A 32 20.42 -0.53 -9.65
CA GLY A 32 19.27 -0.86 -10.50
C GLY A 32 17.91 -0.36 -9.98
N VAL A 33 17.90 0.45 -8.91
CA VAL A 33 16.70 1.03 -8.32
C VAL A 33 16.58 2.51 -8.64
N ARG A 34 15.35 2.98 -8.83
CA ARG A 34 15.01 4.40 -8.80
C ARG A 34 13.93 4.65 -7.75
N LEU A 35 14.28 5.37 -6.69
CA LEU A 35 13.32 5.88 -5.72
C LEU A 35 12.51 7.01 -6.36
N LEU A 36 11.19 6.89 -6.38
CA LEU A 36 10.27 7.83 -7.01
C LEU A 36 9.59 8.74 -6.01
N ASP A 37 9.19 8.20 -4.85
CA ASP A 37 8.44 8.95 -3.85
C ASP A 37 8.72 8.43 -2.43
N VAL A 38 8.59 9.34 -1.45
CA VAL A 38 8.60 9.03 -0.02
C VAL A 38 7.51 9.85 0.64
N SER A 39 6.41 9.20 1.01
CA SER A 39 5.30 9.82 1.72
C SER A 39 5.35 9.43 3.19
N SER A 40 5.30 10.41 4.09
CA SER A 40 5.40 10.18 5.54
C SER A 40 4.26 10.87 6.27
N ASP A 41 3.67 10.18 7.23
CA ASP A 41 2.61 10.69 8.08
C ASP A 41 3.00 10.51 9.55
N ALA A 42 3.09 11.63 10.26
CA ALA A 42 3.53 11.66 11.65
C ALA A 42 2.45 11.12 12.62
N SER A 43 1.16 11.33 12.33
CA SER A 43 0.04 10.87 13.17
C SER A 43 -0.12 9.35 13.06
N HIS A 44 -0.06 8.84 11.83
CA HIS A 44 -0.01 7.40 11.57
C HIS A 44 1.32 6.76 11.97
N ASN A 45 2.36 7.58 12.20
CA ASN A 45 3.75 7.20 12.42
C ASN A 45 4.23 6.11 11.44
N ARG A 46 4.02 6.38 10.16
CA ARG A 46 4.29 5.46 9.05
C ARG A 46 4.79 6.23 7.84
N SER A 47 5.74 5.63 7.14
CA SER A 47 6.21 6.10 5.84
C SER A 47 6.04 5.02 4.78
N VAL A 48 5.71 5.48 3.58
CA VAL A 48 5.57 4.70 2.36
C VAL A 48 6.64 5.17 1.40
N LEU A 49 7.52 4.25 1.01
CA LEU A 49 8.51 4.51 -0.04
C LEU A 49 7.98 3.89 -1.33
N THR A 50 8.22 4.53 -2.46
CA THR A 50 7.87 4.00 -3.78
C THR A 50 9.12 4.00 -4.65
N PHE A 51 9.56 2.82 -5.09
CA PHE A 51 10.68 2.69 -6.00
C PHE A 51 10.43 1.68 -7.10
N VAL A 52 11.16 1.82 -8.20
CA VAL A 52 11.03 0.95 -9.38
C VAL A 52 12.38 0.38 -9.78
N GLY A 53 12.35 -0.79 -10.40
CA GLY A 53 13.52 -1.49 -10.93
C GLY A 53 13.11 -2.71 -11.75
N ASP A 54 14.10 -3.39 -12.32
CA ASP A 54 13.92 -4.79 -12.75
C ASP A 54 14.00 -5.73 -11.54
N ALA A 55 13.89 -7.05 -11.75
CA ALA A 55 13.88 -8.02 -10.65
C ALA A 55 15.13 -7.92 -9.75
N ALA A 56 16.31 -7.72 -10.34
CA ALA A 56 17.56 -7.57 -9.59
C ALA A 56 17.58 -6.25 -8.81
N GLY A 57 17.12 -5.15 -9.42
CA GLY A 57 16.95 -3.87 -8.74
C GLY A 57 16.00 -3.98 -7.55
N ILE A 58 14.82 -4.57 -7.73
CA ILE A 58 13.85 -4.73 -6.64
C ILE A 58 14.44 -5.55 -5.48
N ARG A 59 15.14 -6.65 -5.77
CA ARG A 59 15.85 -7.43 -4.74
C ARG A 59 16.84 -6.56 -3.96
N ALA A 60 17.71 -5.82 -4.66
CA ALA A 60 18.72 -4.96 -4.03
C ALA A 60 18.10 -3.83 -3.20
N GLY A 61 17.04 -3.19 -3.70
CA GLY A 61 16.32 -2.13 -3.00
C GLY A 61 15.64 -2.62 -1.73
N VAL A 62 15.01 -3.78 -1.78
CA VAL A 62 14.40 -4.39 -0.59
C VAL A 62 15.47 -4.79 0.43
N GLU A 63 16.57 -5.41 0.02
CA GLU A 63 17.67 -5.75 0.94
C GLU A 63 18.23 -4.50 1.64
N ALA A 64 18.52 -3.43 0.88
CA ALA A 64 18.99 -2.17 1.44
C ALA A 64 17.99 -1.52 2.41
N LEU A 65 16.69 -1.64 2.12
CA LEU A 65 15.62 -1.17 3.00
C LEU A 65 15.67 -1.87 4.37
N PHE A 66 15.73 -3.21 4.39
CA PHE A 66 15.77 -3.98 5.65
C PHE A 66 17.04 -3.71 6.45
N GLU A 67 18.19 -3.68 5.79
CA GLU A 67 19.48 -3.38 6.43
C GLU A 67 19.48 -2.00 7.11
N ALA A 68 18.87 -1.00 6.49
CA ALA A 68 18.79 0.35 7.04
C ALA A 68 17.71 0.50 8.13
N ALA A 69 16.53 -0.11 7.95
CA ALA A 69 15.37 0.12 8.81
C ALA A 69 15.46 -0.63 10.15
N LEU A 70 15.87 -1.91 10.14
CA LEU A 70 15.82 -2.76 11.33
C LEU A 70 16.67 -2.26 12.52
N PRO A 71 17.86 -1.65 12.31
CA PRO A 71 18.63 -1.08 13.42
C PRO A 71 18.07 0.24 13.96
N LEU A 72 17.22 0.93 13.19
CA LEU A 72 16.76 2.28 13.48
C LEU A 72 15.34 2.33 14.07
N ILE A 73 14.52 1.32 13.75
CA ILE A 73 13.12 1.27 14.14
C ILE A 73 12.92 0.19 15.22
N ASP A 74 12.45 0.62 16.39
CA ASP A 74 12.14 -0.27 17.52
C ASP A 74 10.65 -0.21 17.86
N LEU A 75 9.90 -1.24 17.46
CA LEU A 75 8.45 -1.33 17.64
C LEU A 75 8.01 -1.29 19.10
N ARG A 76 8.89 -1.64 20.05
CA ARG A 76 8.57 -1.55 21.49
C ARG A 76 8.32 -0.10 21.91
N LYS A 77 8.97 0.84 21.22
CA LYS A 77 8.87 2.30 21.44
C LYS A 77 7.94 2.99 20.44
N HIS A 78 7.65 2.34 19.32
CA HIS A 78 6.76 2.86 18.28
C HIS A 78 5.32 3.00 18.78
N ARG A 79 4.69 4.13 18.45
CA ARG A 79 3.25 4.39 18.62
C ARG A 79 2.77 5.15 17.39
N GLY A 80 1.64 4.75 16.83
CA GLY A 80 1.02 5.40 15.66
C GLY A 80 -0.40 4.87 15.47
N GLU A 81 -1.24 5.65 14.79
CA GLU A 81 -2.65 5.29 14.55
C GLU A 81 -2.82 4.18 13.51
N HIS A 82 -1.81 3.97 12.64
CA HIS A 82 -1.88 2.98 11.59
C HIS A 82 -1.52 1.56 12.10
N PRO A 83 -2.37 0.54 11.87
CA PRO A 83 -2.07 -0.83 12.26
C PRO A 83 -0.77 -1.34 11.63
N ARG A 84 0.08 -1.95 12.44
CA ARG A 84 1.39 -2.48 12.03
C ARG A 84 1.78 -3.75 12.78
N VAL A 85 2.51 -4.63 12.12
CA VAL A 85 3.13 -5.83 12.68
C VAL A 85 4.65 -5.79 12.59
N GLY A 86 5.23 -4.94 11.74
CA GLY A 86 6.66 -4.92 11.45
C GLY A 86 7.32 -3.55 11.44
N ALA A 87 8.61 -3.48 11.76
CA ALA A 87 9.43 -2.29 11.55
C ALA A 87 9.48 -1.94 10.05
N VAL A 88 9.69 -2.96 9.21
CA VAL A 88 9.25 -2.97 7.81
C VAL A 88 7.99 -3.81 7.75
N ASP A 89 6.86 -3.16 7.64
CA ASP A 89 5.56 -3.75 7.92
C ASP A 89 5.02 -4.58 6.74
N VAL A 90 4.95 -3.96 5.55
CA VAL A 90 4.56 -4.65 4.31
C VAL A 90 5.46 -4.22 3.15
N VAL A 91 5.78 -5.15 2.27
CA VAL A 91 6.58 -4.96 1.04
C VAL A 91 5.81 -5.49 -0.16
N PRO A 92 4.91 -4.68 -0.75
CA PRO A 92 4.25 -5.01 -2.00
C PRO A 92 5.22 -4.97 -3.18
N ILE A 93 5.11 -5.95 -4.07
CA ILE A 93 5.80 -6.01 -5.36
C ILE A 93 4.72 -5.99 -6.47
N ILE A 94 4.80 -5.02 -7.37
CA ILE A 94 3.76 -4.73 -8.34
C ILE A 94 4.34 -4.78 -9.76
N PRO A 95 3.82 -5.65 -10.65
CA PRO A 95 4.18 -5.61 -12.06
C PRO A 95 3.60 -4.35 -12.72
N ILE A 96 4.47 -3.51 -13.32
CA ILE A 96 4.04 -2.28 -14.01
C ILE A 96 4.08 -2.45 -15.52
N ARG A 97 5.23 -2.91 -16.05
CA ARG A 97 5.42 -3.04 -17.50
C ARG A 97 6.43 -4.14 -17.81
N GLY A 98 6.15 -4.94 -18.84
CA GLY A 98 7.08 -6.01 -19.26
C GLY A 98 7.32 -7.09 -18.18
N ALA A 99 6.49 -7.11 -17.13
CA ALA A 99 6.47 -8.10 -16.07
C ALA A 99 5.00 -8.43 -15.77
N THR A 100 4.75 -9.67 -15.38
CA THR A 100 3.43 -10.15 -14.96
C THR A 100 3.41 -10.49 -13.47
N THR A 101 2.21 -10.69 -12.92
CA THR A 101 2.06 -11.24 -11.56
C THR A 101 2.81 -12.57 -11.42
N ALA A 102 2.73 -13.43 -12.45
CA ALA A 102 3.40 -14.73 -12.43
C ALA A 102 4.93 -14.59 -12.35
N ASP A 103 5.51 -13.60 -13.04
CA ASP A 103 6.96 -13.33 -12.98
C ASP A 103 7.39 -12.78 -11.60
N CYS A 104 6.52 -12.02 -10.94
CA CYS A 104 6.84 -11.40 -9.65
C CYS A 104 6.68 -12.34 -8.45
N ILE A 105 5.87 -13.40 -8.54
CA ILE A 105 5.63 -14.32 -7.41
C ILE A 105 6.92 -15.04 -6.97
N PRO A 106 7.72 -15.65 -7.89
CA PRO A 106 9.02 -16.22 -7.52
C PRO A 106 9.94 -15.20 -6.88
N LEU A 107 10.05 -13.99 -7.45
CA LEU A 107 10.85 -12.90 -6.91
C LEU A 107 10.46 -12.55 -5.46
N ALA A 108 9.16 -12.41 -5.18
CA ALA A 108 8.66 -12.12 -3.84
C ALA A 108 9.03 -13.22 -2.84
N ARG A 109 8.96 -14.49 -3.25
CA ARG A 109 9.31 -15.65 -2.41
C ARG A 109 10.81 -15.72 -2.13
N GLU A 110 11.63 -15.47 -3.14
CA GLU A 110 13.09 -15.42 -3.00
C GLU A 110 13.51 -14.29 -2.06
N ILE A 111 12.95 -13.09 -2.23
CA ILE A 111 13.20 -11.95 -1.33
C ILE A 111 12.74 -12.28 0.10
N ALA A 112 11.54 -12.86 0.26
CA ALA A 112 11.02 -13.23 1.58
C ALA A 112 11.91 -14.24 2.31
N ALA A 113 12.37 -15.28 1.62
CA ALA A 113 13.29 -16.26 2.18
C ALA A 113 14.63 -15.61 2.58
N ALA A 114 15.22 -14.79 1.71
CA ALA A 114 16.49 -14.11 1.97
C ALA A 114 16.40 -13.12 3.15
N VAL A 115 15.31 -12.33 3.23
CA VAL A 115 15.07 -11.41 4.36
C VAL A 115 14.91 -12.18 5.67
N ALA A 116 14.15 -13.27 5.66
CA ALA A 116 13.91 -14.08 6.84
C ALA A 116 15.20 -14.70 7.37
N GLU A 117 16.01 -15.30 6.49
CA GLU A 117 17.30 -15.91 6.84
C GLU A 117 18.29 -14.86 7.36
N ARG A 118 18.48 -13.77 6.61
CA ARG A 118 19.50 -12.77 6.92
C ARG A 118 19.24 -12.01 8.21
N HIS A 119 17.98 -11.75 8.52
CA HIS A 119 17.59 -10.90 9.66
C HIS A 119 16.94 -11.67 10.80
N ASN A 120 16.87 -13.01 10.70
CA ASN A 120 16.17 -13.86 11.67
C ASN A 120 14.75 -13.34 11.97
N LEU A 121 14.02 -13.01 10.90
CA LEU A 121 12.75 -12.29 10.95
C LEU A 121 11.62 -13.21 10.42
N PRO A 122 10.48 -13.32 11.13
CA PRO A 122 9.32 -14.01 10.58
C PRO A 122 8.72 -13.23 9.41
N VAL A 123 8.53 -13.91 8.28
CA VAL A 123 7.98 -13.33 7.05
C VAL A 123 6.72 -14.08 6.61
N TYR A 124 5.66 -13.33 6.34
CA TYR A 124 4.42 -13.82 5.75
C TYR A 124 4.30 -13.40 4.29
N LEU A 125 3.76 -14.29 3.46
CA LEU A 125 3.34 -13.97 2.10
C LEU A 125 1.86 -13.63 2.05
N TYR A 126 1.51 -12.58 1.30
CA TYR A 126 0.12 -12.14 1.13
C TYR A 126 -0.29 -11.96 -0.35
N GLU A 127 -1.56 -11.65 -0.57
CA GLU A 127 -2.20 -11.48 -1.89
C GLU A 127 -1.85 -12.64 -2.85
N ASP A 128 -1.35 -12.36 -4.04
CA ASP A 128 -1.14 -13.37 -5.08
C ASP A 128 0.04 -14.30 -4.79
N SER A 129 0.90 -13.94 -3.84
CA SER A 129 2.04 -14.76 -3.42
C SER A 129 1.76 -15.68 -2.22
N ALA A 130 0.62 -15.50 -1.54
CA ALA A 130 0.26 -16.24 -0.33
C ALA A 130 0.24 -17.76 -0.56
N PHE A 131 0.78 -18.53 0.38
CA PHE A 131 0.68 -19.99 0.37
C PHE A 131 -0.65 -20.51 0.93
N ALA A 132 -1.38 -19.66 1.66
CA ALA A 132 -2.65 -20.03 2.29
C ALA A 132 -3.69 -18.91 2.14
N ASP A 133 -4.93 -19.30 1.85
CA ASP A 133 -6.01 -18.35 1.51
C ASP A 133 -6.31 -17.35 2.64
N HIS A 134 -6.23 -17.77 3.90
CA HIS A 134 -6.48 -16.89 5.06
C HIS A 134 -5.41 -15.82 5.27
N ARG A 135 -4.29 -15.88 4.51
CA ARG A 135 -3.22 -14.87 4.54
C ARG A 135 -3.27 -13.90 3.36
N ARG A 136 -4.15 -14.15 2.37
CA ARG A 136 -4.26 -13.29 1.18
C ARG A 136 -4.53 -11.84 1.55
N ASN A 137 -5.43 -11.61 2.51
CA ASN A 137 -5.79 -10.27 2.95
C ASN A 137 -4.86 -9.76 4.06
N LEU A 138 -4.15 -8.67 3.77
CA LEU A 138 -3.22 -8.02 4.71
C LEU A 138 -3.84 -7.69 6.07
N ALA A 139 -5.14 -7.32 6.11
CA ALA A 139 -5.80 -6.99 7.36
C ALA A 139 -5.91 -8.21 8.30
N ASP A 140 -6.08 -9.42 7.75
CA ASP A 140 -6.12 -10.64 8.53
C ASP A 140 -4.72 -10.98 9.07
N VAL A 141 -3.68 -10.76 8.27
CA VAL A 141 -2.26 -10.89 8.70
C VAL A 141 -1.88 -9.84 9.76
N ARG A 142 -2.39 -8.61 9.65
CA ARG A 142 -2.15 -7.54 10.63
C ARG A 142 -3.03 -7.60 11.88
N LYS A 143 -4.07 -8.43 11.91
CA LYS A 143 -4.98 -8.51 13.05
C LYS A 143 -4.22 -8.84 14.33
N GLY A 144 -4.37 -8.00 15.34
CA GLY A 144 -3.66 -8.06 16.62
C GLY A 144 -2.40 -7.18 16.68
N GLU A 145 -1.96 -6.64 15.54
CA GLU A 145 -0.78 -5.77 15.43
C GLU A 145 0.50 -6.40 16.02
N PHE A 146 1.53 -5.60 16.27
CA PHE A 146 2.78 -6.03 16.89
C PHE A 146 2.56 -6.69 18.27
N GLU A 147 1.71 -6.09 19.10
CA GLU A 147 1.45 -6.54 20.47
C GLU A 147 0.79 -7.93 20.51
N GLY A 148 -0.04 -8.25 19.51
CA GLY A 148 -0.74 -9.53 19.40
C GLY A 148 0.04 -10.63 18.68
N LEU A 149 1.21 -10.34 18.08
CA LEU A 149 1.96 -11.32 17.29
C LEU A 149 2.36 -12.56 18.10
N VAL A 150 2.82 -12.39 19.34
CA VAL A 150 3.24 -13.50 20.21
C VAL A 150 2.09 -14.51 20.37
N GLN A 151 0.89 -14.03 20.69
CA GLN A 151 -0.28 -14.88 20.87
C GLN A 151 -0.75 -15.48 19.54
N LYS A 152 -0.67 -14.71 18.46
CA LYS A 152 -1.09 -15.14 17.13
C LYS A 152 -0.23 -16.29 16.61
N MET A 153 1.09 -16.19 16.76
CA MET A 153 2.05 -17.17 16.24
C MET A 153 2.03 -18.51 16.98
N GLN A 154 1.39 -18.59 18.16
CA GLN A 154 1.12 -19.86 18.84
C GLN A 154 0.09 -20.73 18.10
N ASP A 155 -0.80 -20.12 17.31
CA ASP A 155 -1.72 -20.86 16.45
C ASP A 155 -0.96 -21.35 15.20
N ALA A 156 -0.92 -22.67 15.00
CA ALA A 156 -0.26 -23.30 13.85
C ALA A 156 -0.71 -22.72 12.50
N ARG A 157 -1.95 -22.21 12.39
CA ARG A 157 -2.46 -21.53 11.18
C ARG A 157 -1.70 -20.25 10.85
N TRP A 158 -1.08 -19.62 11.83
CA TRP A 158 -0.35 -18.37 11.71
C TRP A 158 1.17 -18.54 11.82
N LYS A 159 1.70 -19.76 11.68
CA LYS A 159 3.15 -19.97 11.53
C LYS A 159 3.66 -19.24 10.27
N PRO A 160 4.73 -18.41 10.35
CA PRO A 160 5.20 -17.65 9.20
C PRO A 160 5.65 -18.56 8.06
N ASP A 161 5.64 -18.02 6.84
CA ASP A 161 6.04 -18.76 5.64
C ASP A 161 7.56 -18.98 5.60
N PHE A 162 8.32 -18.01 6.13
CA PHE A 162 9.77 -18.10 6.32
C PHE A 162 10.19 -17.52 7.67
N GLY A 163 11.34 -17.98 8.18
CA GLY A 163 11.94 -17.47 9.41
C GLY A 163 11.41 -18.14 10.70
N PRO A 164 11.74 -17.57 11.88
CA PRO A 164 11.39 -18.12 13.18
C PRO A 164 9.88 -18.15 13.44
N ASP A 165 9.42 -19.03 14.32
CA ASP A 165 8.01 -19.11 14.75
C ASP A 165 7.66 -18.14 15.90
N GLN A 166 8.50 -17.12 16.11
CA GLN A 166 8.30 -16.07 17.12
C GLN A 166 8.59 -14.70 16.51
N PRO A 167 7.90 -13.63 16.95
CA PRO A 167 8.16 -12.28 16.47
C PRO A 167 9.56 -11.82 16.84
N HIS A 168 10.20 -11.06 15.96
CA HIS A 168 11.46 -10.42 16.30
C HIS A 168 11.24 -9.38 17.42
N PRO A 169 12.07 -9.34 18.48
CA PRO A 169 11.77 -8.56 19.69
C PRO A 169 11.53 -7.06 19.47
N SER A 170 12.27 -6.44 18.54
CA SER A 170 12.14 -5.01 18.20
C SER A 170 11.51 -4.75 16.84
N ALA A 171 11.46 -5.77 15.97
CA ALA A 171 11.08 -5.58 14.56
C ALA A 171 9.77 -6.26 14.19
N GLY A 172 9.24 -7.14 15.05
CA GLY A 172 7.99 -7.85 14.83
C GLY A 172 8.08 -8.87 13.70
N ALA A 173 7.15 -8.77 12.75
CA ALA A 173 7.07 -9.61 11.57
C ALA A 173 6.86 -8.77 10.31
N THR A 174 7.27 -9.28 9.16
CA THR A 174 7.11 -8.60 7.88
C THR A 174 6.11 -9.34 7.00
N VAL A 175 5.37 -8.59 6.18
CA VAL A 175 4.53 -9.15 5.12
C VAL A 175 5.09 -8.77 3.75
N ILE A 176 5.35 -9.75 2.87
CA ILE A 176 5.83 -9.49 1.50
C ILE A 176 4.83 -10.09 0.52
N GLY A 177 4.59 -9.45 -0.61
CA GLY A 177 3.81 -10.13 -1.63
C GLY A 177 3.46 -9.36 -2.87
N VAL A 178 2.88 -10.08 -3.82
CA VAL A 178 2.57 -9.59 -5.15
C VAL A 178 1.11 -9.19 -5.24
N ARG A 179 0.85 -8.01 -5.79
CA ARG A 179 -0.51 -7.53 -6.05
C ARG A 179 -0.53 -6.60 -7.26
N PRO A 180 -1.70 -6.38 -7.89
CA PRO A 180 -1.86 -5.30 -8.87
C PRO A 180 -1.64 -3.92 -8.23
N PRO A 181 -1.48 -2.86 -9.07
CA PRO A 181 -1.45 -1.49 -8.59
C PRO A 181 -2.68 -1.17 -7.74
N LEU A 182 -2.45 -0.46 -6.64
CA LEU A 182 -3.47 -0.03 -5.70
C LEU A 182 -3.40 1.49 -5.62
N ILE A 183 -4.57 2.13 -5.65
CA ILE A 183 -4.66 3.58 -5.51
C ILE A 183 -5.26 3.88 -4.14
N ALA A 184 -4.50 4.57 -3.30
CA ALA A 184 -5.00 5.14 -2.05
C ALA A 184 -5.71 6.46 -2.40
N TYR A 185 -7.04 6.42 -2.40
CA TYR A 185 -7.90 7.51 -2.84
C TYR A 185 -8.82 7.94 -1.70
N ASN A 186 -8.58 9.11 -1.15
CA ASN A 186 -9.31 9.61 0.00
C ASN A 186 -10.30 10.70 -0.40
N ILE A 187 -11.49 10.71 0.18
CA ILE A 187 -12.54 11.70 -0.12
C ILE A 187 -12.88 12.48 1.16
N ASN A 188 -12.72 13.79 1.10
CA ASN A 188 -12.92 14.70 2.23
C ASN A 188 -14.38 15.15 2.31
N LEU A 189 -14.98 14.99 3.48
CA LEU A 189 -16.35 15.39 3.75
C LEU A 189 -16.37 16.76 4.44
N GLY A 190 -17.37 17.59 4.14
CA GLY A 190 -17.60 18.91 4.74
C GLY A 190 -18.15 18.85 6.18
N THR A 191 -17.69 17.90 6.97
CA THR A 191 -18.07 17.66 8.37
C THR A 191 -16.85 17.12 9.12
N SER A 192 -16.74 17.34 10.42
CA SER A 192 -15.75 16.65 11.27
C SER A 192 -16.29 15.36 11.90
N ASP A 193 -17.55 14.99 11.65
CA ASP A 193 -18.16 13.78 12.20
C ASP A 193 -17.65 12.52 11.48
N VAL A 194 -16.66 11.87 12.08
CA VAL A 194 -16.07 10.62 11.59
C VAL A 194 -17.12 9.50 11.47
N SER A 195 -18.17 9.50 12.29
CA SER A 195 -19.21 8.47 12.24
C SER A 195 -19.97 8.48 10.90
N ILE A 196 -20.08 9.64 10.26
CA ILE A 196 -20.66 9.78 8.92
C ILE A 196 -19.72 9.14 7.89
N ALA A 197 -18.43 9.48 7.91
CA ALA A 197 -17.44 8.87 7.02
C ALA A 197 -17.38 7.34 7.19
N ASP A 198 -17.51 6.86 8.42
CA ASP A 198 -17.45 5.44 8.76
C ASP A 198 -18.69 4.67 8.26
N ARG A 199 -19.87 5.29 8.30
CA ARG A 199 -21.11 4.74 7.69
C ARG A 199 -20.99 4.67 6.17
N ILE A 200 -20.47 5.72 5.53
CA ILE A 200 -20.24 5.74 4.08
C ILE A 200 -19.19 4.69 3.68
N ALA A 201 -18.08 4.60 4.41
CA ALA A 201 -17.05 3.59 4.19
C ALA A 201 -17.63 2.16 4.26
N LYS A 202 -18.53 1.90 5.23
CA LYS A 202 -19.22 0.62 5.37
C LYS A 202 -20.14 0.30 4.19
N SER A 203 -20.78 1.29 3.56
CA SER A 203 -21.66 1.06 2.40
C SER A 203 -20.88 0.81 1.10
N ILE A 204 -19.70 1.41 0.93
CA ILE A 204 -18.91 1.24 -0.31
C ILE A 204 -17.94 0.05 -0.30
N ARG A 205 -17.49 -0.42 0.86
CA ARG A 205 -16.45 -1.46 0.95
C ARG A 205 -17.01 -2.87 0.68
N HIS A 206 -16.20 -3.71 0.03
CA HIS A 206 -16.63 -5.04 -0.39
C HIS A 206 -17.16 -5.92 0.75
N ILE A 207 -16.50 -5.89 1.92
CA ILE A 207 -16.89 -6.69 3.08
C ILE A 207 -18.28 -6.33 3.62
N GLY A 208 -18.79 -5.14 3.31
CA GLY A 208 -20.15 -4.69 3.63
C GLY A 208 -21.17 -4.93 2.50
N GLY A 209 -20.80 -5.65 1.44
CA GLY A 209 -21.64 -5.84 0.26
C GLY A 209 -21.52 -4.72 -0.79
N GLY A 210 -20.64 -3.75 -0.57
CA GLY A 210 -20.36 -2.67 -1.52
C GLY A 210 -19.52 -3.11 -2.72
N PHE A 211 -18.76 -2.17 -3.29
CA PHE A 211 -17.94 -2.42 -4.47
C PHE A 211 -16.88 -3.49 -4.22
N ARG A 212 -16.76 -4.44 -5.16
CA ARG A 212 -15.59 -5.31 -5.22
C ARG A 212 -14.34 -4.46 -5.46
N TYR A 213 -13.20 -4.91 -4.95
CA TYR A 213 -11.92 -4.21 -5.08
C TYR A 213 -11.83 -2.84 -4.37
N VAL A 214 -12.73 -2.61 -3.40
CA VAL A 214 -12.75 -1.42 -2.56
C VAL A 214 -12.65 -1.84 -1.10
N LYS A 215 -11.62 -1.34 -0.42
CA LYS A 215 -11.52 -1.36 1.04
C LYS A 215 -11.64 0.09 1.52
N ALA A 216 -12.44 0.35 2.54
CA ALA A 216 -12.64 1.70 3.05
C ALA A 216 -12.86 1.75 4.57
N MET A 217 -12.49 2.88 5.16
CA MET A 217 -12.75 3.24 6.56
C MET A 217 -12.96 4.75 6.70
N GLY A 218 -13.70 5.17 7.74
CA GLY A 218 -13.76 6.58 8.13
C GLY A 218 -12.53 6.95 8.94
N VAL A 219 -11.93 8.09 8.64
CA VAL A 219 -10.78 8.64 9.39
C VAL A 219 -11.00 10.12 9.69
N GLU A 220 -10.40 10.59 10.77
CA GLU A 220 -10.40 12.01 11.13
C GLU A 220 -9.17 12.70 10.52
N LEU A 221 -9.36 13.92 10.00
CA LEU A 221 -8.28 14.84 9.66
C LEU A 221 -8.29 15.98 10.67
N SER A 222 -7.67 15.76 11.83
CA SER A 222 -7.70 16.70 12.96
C SER A 222 -7.21 18.11 12.59
N ASP A 223 -6.16 18.22 11.77
CA ASP A 223 -5.58 19.49 11.33
C ASP A 223 -6.56 20.33 10.49
N ARG A 224 -7.44 19.66 9.74
CA ARG A 224 -8.41 20.30 8.84
C ARG A 224 -9.80 20.38 9.44
N LYS A 225 -10.04 19.73 10.59
CA LYS A 225 -11.37 19.53 11.20
C LYS A 225 -12.36 18.94 10.20
N LEU A 226 -11.93 17.92 9.46
CA LEU A 226 -12.75 17.21 8.48
C LEU A 226 -12.73 15.71 8.79
N ALA A 227 -13.80 15.03 8.42
CA ALA A 227 -13.87 13.59 8.31
C ALA A 227 -13.55 13.20 6.87
N GLN A 228 -12.90 12.06 6.69
CA GLN A 228 -12.46 11.58 5.39
C GLN A 228 -12.86 10.11 5.23
N VAL A 229 -13.38 9.76 4.06
CA VAL A 229 -13.54 8.38 3.65
C VAL A 229 -12.22 7.96 3.02
N SER A 230 -11.41 7.18 3.75
CA SER A 230 -10.15 6.65 3.22
C SER A 230 -10.41 5.37 2.46
N ILE A 231 -9.93 5.29 1.21
CA ILE A 231 -10.27 4.21 0.28
C ILE A 231 -9.01 3.63 -0.35
N ASN A 232 -8.88 2.31 -0.31
CA ASN A 232 -7.92 1.57 -1.09
C ASN A 232 -8.63 0.91 -2.28
N MET A 233 -8.36 1.43 -3.48
CA MET A 233 -8.81 0.89 -4.76
C MET A 233 -7.87 -0.24 -5.18
N THR A 234 -8.19 -1.48 -4.83
CA THR A 234 -7.29 -2.63 -5.05
C THR A 234 -7.28 -3.12 -6.50
N ASN A 235 -8.22 -2.68 -7.33
CA ASN A 235 -8.23 -2.91 -8.78
C ASN A 235 -9.07 -1.83 -9.49
N PHE A 236 -8.43 -0.71 -9.83
CA PHE A 236 -9.10 0.44 -10.44
C PHE A 236 -9.65 0.17 -11.85
N LYS A 237 -9.12 -0.84 -12.55
CA LYS A 237 -9.61 -1.23 -13.89
C LYS A 237 -10.97 -1.92 -13.84
N ARG A 238 -11.26 -2.62 -12.73
CA ARG A 238 -12.56 -3.29 -12.51
C ARG A 238 -13.56 -2.40 -11.81
N THR A 239 -13.09 -1.56 -10.88
CA THR A 239 -13.90 -0.57 -10.19
C THR A 239 -13.21 0.78 -10.29
N PRO A 240 -13.65 1.67 -11.21
CA PRO A 240 -12.97 2.92 -11.47
C PRO A 240 -13.25 3.98 -10.38
N LEU A 241 -12.30 4.90 -10.21
CA LEU A 241 -12.35 5.96 -9.18
C LEU A 241 -13.62 6.79 -9.26
N HIS A 242 -14.02 7.22 -10.46
CA HIS A 242 -15.19 8.07 -10.65
C HIS A 242 -16.47 7.41 -10.10
N ARG A 243 -16.65 6.09 -10.27
CA ARG A 243 -17.84 5.39 -9.74
C ARG A 243 -17.89 5.38 -8.22
N VAL A 244 -16.74 5.16 -7.57
CA VAL A 244 -16.67 5.17 -6.10
C VAL A 244 -16.87 6.59 -5.59
N PHE A 245 -16.27 7.59 -6.22
CA PHE A 245 -16.46 9.00 -5.88
C PHE A 245 -17.93 9.42 -5.95
N GLU A 246 -18.61 9.07 -7.04
CA GLU A 246 -20.04 9.33 -7.26
C GLU A 246 -20.93 8.66 -6.20
N CYS A 247 -20.63 7.42 -5.83
CA CYS A 247 -21.35 6.73 -4.77
C CYS A 247 -21.12 7.39 -3.41
N VAL A 248 -19.88 7.77 -3.07
CA VAL A 248 -19.58 8.51 -1.84
C VAL A 248 -20.31 9.86 -1.82
N ARG A 249 -20.40 10.55 -2.97
CA ARG A 249 -21.16 11.80 -3.08
C ARG A 249 -22.64 11.59 -2.74
N SER A 250 -23.26 10.62 -3.40
CA SER A 250 -24.67 10.29 -3.15
C SER A 250 -24.92 9.86 -1.70
N GLU A 251 -24.03 9.08 -1.11
CA GLU A 251 -24.15 8.66 0.29
C GLU A 251 -23.94 9.82 1.28
N ALA A 252 -23.03 10.77 0.99
CA ALA A 252 -22.82 11.96 1.80
C ALA A 252 -24.02 12.92 1.78
N GLU A 253 -24.66 13.08 0.62
CA GLU A 253 -25.86 13.93 0.46
C GLU A 253 -27.01 13.48 1.37
N ARG A 254 -27.14 12.18 1.64
CA ARG A 254 -28.16 11.63 2.58
C ARG A 254 -28.00 12.12 4.02
N TYR A 255 -26.80 12.60 4.37
CA TYR A 255 -26.50 13.19 5.68
C TYR A 255 -26.45 14.72 5.64
N GLY A 256 -26.78 15.35 4.51
CA GLY A 256 -26.65 16.80 4.32
C GLY A 256 -25.20 17.28 4.29
N VAL A 257 -24.25 16.39 3.98
CA VAL A 257 -22.82 16.68 3.96
C VAL A 257 -22.32 16.74 2.51
N SER A 258 -21.55 17.77 2.19
CA SER A 258 -20.90 17.91 0.88
C SER A 258 -19.54 17.22 0.85
N ILE A 259 -19.06 16.87 -0.34
CA ILE A 259 -17.64 16.56 -0.56
C ILE A 259 -16.90 17.89 -0.76
N VAL A 260 -15.81 18.09 -0.02
CA VAL A 260 -15.00 19.33 -0.10
C VAL A 260 -13.67 19.11 -0.82
N GLY A 261 -13.37 17.88 -1.23
CA GLY A 261 -12.21 17.53 -2.03
C GLY A 261 -11.91 16.05 -2.00
N SER A 262 -10.90 15.63 -2.75
CA SER A 262 -10.34 14.29 -2.67
C SER A 262 -8.82 14.34 -2.84
N GLU A 263 -8.14 13.27 -2.47
CA GLU A 263 -6.69 13.19 -2.44
C GLU A 263 -6.24 11.80 -2.92
N ILE A 264 -5.14 11.78 -3.67
CA ILE A 264 -4.42 10.55 -3.98
C ILE A 264 -3.18 10.55 -3.09
N VAL A 265 -2.99 9.48 -2.33
CA VAL A 265 -1.81 9.31 -1.48
C VAL A 265 -0.76 8.53 -2.25
N GLY A 266 0.40 9.16 -2.50
CA GLY A 266 1.49 8.61 -3.30
C GLY A 266 1.25 8.75 -4.80
N LEU A 267 1.69 7.75 -5.57
CA LEU A 267 1.56 7.74 -7.03
C LEU A 267 0.29 7.02 -7.49
N THR A 268 -0.22 7.40 -8.66
CA THR A 268 -1.36 6.73 -9.30
C THR A 268 -1.04 6.39 -10.76
N PRO A 269 -1.50 5.23 -11.27
CA PRO A 269 -1.49 4.96 -12.70
C PRO A 269 -2.30 6.01 -13.48
N ALA A 270 -1.74 6.53 -14.59
CA ALA A 270 -2.40 7.53 -15.42
C ALA A 270 -3.75 7.03 -16.00
N GLU A 271 -3.80 5.75 -16.37
CA GLU A 271 -5.02 5.06 -16.85
C GLU A 271 -6.22 5.22 -15.90
N ALA A 272 -5.99 5.29 -14.58
CA ALA A 272 -7.04 5.49 -13.61
C ALA A 272 -7.67 6.89 -13.68
N LEU A 273 -6.84 7.91 -13.98
CA LEU A 273 -7.29 9.29 -14.17
C LEU A 273 -7.97 9.46 -15.52
N PHE A 274 -7.43 8.82 -16.55
CA PHE A 274 -8.01 8.81 -17.89
C PHE A 274 -9.44 8.26 -17.89
N ALA A 275 -9.68 7.15 -17.17
CA ALA A 275 -11.03 6.59 -17.03
C ALA A 275 -12.03 7.57 -16.38
N ALA A 276 -11.57 8.45 -15.48
CA ALA A 276 -12.40 9.52 -14.93
C ALA A 276 -12.60 10.65 -15.94
N ALA A 277 -11.54 11.08 -16.65
CA ALA A 277 -11.63 12.11 -17.68
C ALA A 277 -12.59 11.70 -18.81
N GLU A 278 -12.47 10.47 -19.32
CA GLU A 278 -13.37 9.92 -20.34
C GLU A 278 -14.84 9.94 -19.85
N HIS A 279 -15.09 9.53 -18.60
CA HIS A 279 -16.42 9.49 -18.02
C HIS A 279 -17.07 10.89 -17.92
N TYR A 280 -16.36 11.86 -17.34
CA TYR A 280 -16.93 13.19 -17.09
C TYR A 280 -16.94 14.09 -18.33
N LEU A 281 -15.92 14.00 -19.18
CA LEU A 281 -15.82 14.81 -20.39
C LEU A 281 -16.54 14.19 -21.59
N ARG A 282 -16.95 12.91 -21.49
CA ARG A 282 -17.61 12.14 -22.55
C ARG A 282 -16.80 12.11 -23.85
N ILE A 283 -15.50 11.84 -23.72
CA ILE A 283 -14.59 11.80 -24.88
C ILE A 283 -14.86 10.52 -25.66
N GLU A 284 -15.42 10.65 -26.86
CA GLU A 284 -15.71 9.50 -27.72
C GLU A 284 -14.43 8.92 -28.34
N GLY A 285 -14.27 7.59 -28.22
CA GLY A 285 -13.12 6.89 -28.81
C GLY A 285 -11.77 7.28 -28.22
N PHE A 286 -11.74 7.72 -26.96
CA PHE A 286 -10.52 8.12 -26.27
C PHE A 286 -9.51 6.97 -26.21
N ARG A 287 -8.25 7.27 -26.55
CA ARG A 287 -7.14 6.33 -26.42
C ARG A 287 -5.99 6.98 -25.63
N PRO A 288 -5.30 6.23 -24.75
CA PRO A 288 -4.18 6.76 -23.99
C PRO A 288 -3.10 7.43 -24.85
N GLU A 289 -2.86 6.95 -26.08
CA GLU A 289 -1.85 7.51 -27.00
C GLU A 289 -2.20 8.89 -27.55
N GLN A 290 -3.43 9.39 -27.30
CA GLN A 290 -3.78 10.78 -27.58
C GLN A 290 -3.25 11.75 -26.51
N VAL A 291 -2.82 11.23 -25.36
CA VAL A 291 -2.13 12.01 -24.32
C VAL A 291 -0.67 12.16 -24.70
N LEU A 292 -0.20 13.40 -24.83
CA LEU A 292 1.14 13.72 -25.34
C LEU A 292 2.24 12.97 -24.58
N GLU A 293 2.20 12.98 -23.25
CA GLU A 293 3.20 12.35 -22.39
C GLU A 293 3.21 10.82 -22.57
N MET A 294 2.05 10.20 -22.75
CA MET A 294 1.96 8.74 -23.00
C MET A 294 2.55 8.39 -24.36
N ARG A 295 2.28 9.20 -25.38
CA ARG A 295 2.86 9.03 -26.72
C ARG A 295 4.37 9.22 -26.71
N LEU A 296 4.88 10.21 -25.99
CA LEU A 296 6.33 10.42 -25.85
C LEU A 296 7.00 9.25 -25.14
N LEU A 297 6.38 8.70 -24.10
CA LEU A 297 6.93 7.53 -23.39
C LEU A 297 7.05 6.29 -24.30
N GLU A 298 6.10 6.09 -25.23
CA GLU A 298 6.20 5.00 -26.23
C GLU A 298 7.35 5.20 -27.22
N GLU A 299 7.63 6.45 -27.63
CA GLU A 299 8.67 6.78 -28.62
C GLU A 299 10.09 6.85 -28.01
N MET A 300 10.18 7.04 -26.69
CA MET A 300 11.46 7.07 -25.95
C MET A 300 12.00 5.66 -25.61
N GLU A 301 11.32 4.60 -26.07
CA GLU A 301 11.61 3.18 -25.81
C GLU A 301 12.14 2.43 -27.02
#